data_AF-A6G005-F1
#
_entry.id   AF-A6G005-F1
#
_cell.length_a   1.000
_cell.length_b   1.000
_cell.length_c   1.000
_cell.angle_alpha   90.00
_cell.angle_beta   90.00
_cell.angle_gamma   90.00
#
_symmetry.space_group_name_H-M   'P 1'
#
loop_
_entity.id
_entity.type
_entity.pdbx_description
1 polymer ?
#
loop_
_entity_poly.entity_id
_entity_poly.type
_entity_poly.pdbx_seq_one_letter_code
_entity_poly.pdbx_strand_id
1 'polypeptide(L)'
;MFSEHDVRFSEANLRRYVQLGLVPRSRRIGQKGKNQGSRGVYPIRAVRRINLIKKLMAERYTLEEIQDKFLAFKDDIETLDEASSTLLVRFEDKIAAQAAGHRRDRLFDELRAVRRAAAELLEAVHRLEKLLIPAAGARRPRGGGVADPTELL
;
A
#
# COMPACT_ATOMS: atom_id res chain seq x y z
N MET A 1 18.97 -2.22 -8.12
CA MET A 1 17.57 -2.03 -7.66
C MET A 1 16.88 -3.28 -7.06
N PHE A 2 17.63 -4.32 -6.71
CA PHE A 2 17.42 -5.18 -5.51
C PHE A 2 18.79 -5.56 -4.93
N SER A 3 19.83 -5.50 -5.78
CA SER A 3 21.24 -5.77 -5.46
C SER A 3 21.99 -4.64 -4.71
N GLU A 4 21.42 -3.46 -4.53
CA GLU A 4 22.13 -2.28 -3.96
C GLU A 4 21.85 -2.06 -2.47
N HIS A 5 20.87 -2.75 -1.91
CA HIS A 5 20.58 -2.71 -0.48
C HIS A 5 20.44 -4.17 -0.08
N ASP A 6 21.39 -4.66 0.73
CA ASP A 6 21.68 -6.04 1.11
C ASP A 6 20.51 -6.78 1.80
N VAL A 7 19.38 -6.87 1.10
CA VAL A 7 18.17 -7.55 1.53
C VAL A 7 18.20 -8.92 0.86
N ARG A 8 18.64 -9.94 1.61
CA ARG A 8 18.48 -11.35 1.22
C ARG A 8 16.99 -11.64 1.03
N PHE A 9 16.54 -11.65 -0.22
CA PHE A 9 15.16 -11.83 -0.60
C PHE A 9 15.13 -12.43 -2.00
N SER A 10 14.75 -13.71 -2.07
CA SER A 10 14.68 -14.44 -3.33
C SER A 10 13.48 -14.02 -4.18
N GLU A 11 13.63 -14.11 -5.50
CA GLU A 11 12.54 -13.85 -6.46
C GLU A 11 11.35 -14.79 -6.25
N ALA A 12 11.61 -16.01 -5.78
CA ALA A 12 10.59 -17.00 -5.44
C ALA A 12 9.67 -16.52 -4.30
N ASN A 13 10.25 -15.97 -3.23
CA ASN A 13 9.48 -15.42 -2.11
C ASN A 13 8.65 -14.19 -2.52
N LEU A 14 9.21 -13.31 -3.36
CA LEU A 14 8.45 -12.20 -3.93
C LEU A 14 7.26 -12.69 -4.75
N ARG A 15 7.48 -13.69 -5.60
CA ARG A 15 6.44 -14.28 -6.44
C ARG A 15 5.33 -14.87 -5.58
N ARG A 16 5.67 -15.59 -4.51
CA ARG A 16 4.69 -16.15 -3.56
C ARG A 16 3.87 -15.05 -2.89
N TYR A 17 4.51 -13.99 -2.41
CA TYR A 17 3.79 -12.87 -1.78
C TYR A 17 2.87 -12.15 -2.76
N VAL A 18 3.28 -12.01 -4.02
CA VAL A 18 2.42 -11.45 -5.07
C VAL A 18 1.24 -12.39 -5.37
N GLN A 19 1.46 -13.70 -5.44
CA GLN A 19 0.40 -14.69 -5.67
C GLN A 19 -0.64 -14.69 -4.55
N LEU A 20 -0.21 -14.53 -3.30
CA LEU A 20 -1.09 -14.42 -2.13
C LEU A 20 -1.73 -13.04 -1.95
N GLY A 21 -1.50 -12.09 -2.88
CA GLY A 21 -2.02 -10.72 -2.75
C GLY A 21 -1.37 -9.90 -1.62
N LEU A 22 -0.32 -10.43 -0.99
CA LEU A 22 0.40 -9.77 0.10
C LEU A 22 1.29 -8.63 -0.39
N VAL A 23 1.62 -8.56 -1.68
CA VAL A 23 2.45 -7.49 -2.28
C VAL A 23 1.88 -7.13 -3.65
N PRO A 24 1.83 -5.83 -4.03
CA PRO A 24 1.32 -5.43 -5.34
C PRO A 24 2.18 -5.99 -6.48
N ARG A 25 1.54 -6.26 -7.63
CA ARG A 25 2.24 -6.70 -8.85
C ARG A 25 3.20 -5.63 -9.37
N SER A 26 4.28 -6.07 -10.03
CA SER A 26 5.21 -5.15 -10.71
C SER A 26 4.53 -4.40 -11.86
N ARG A 27 4.85 -3.11 -12.04
CA ARG A 27 4.48 -2.36 -13.23
C ARG A 27 5.56 -2.52 -14.29
N ARG A 28 5.16 -2.87 -15.52
CA ARG A 28 6.10 -2.91 -16.65
C ARG A 28 6.36 -1.50 -17.16
N ILE A 29 7.63 -1.12 -17.23
CA ILE A 29 8.07 0.11 -17.90
C ILE A 29 8.94 -0.28 -19.10
N GLY A 30 8.66 0.33 -20.26
CA GLY A 30 9.50 0.21 -21.44
C GLY A 30 10.79 1.00 -21.23
N GLN A 31 11.93 0.41 -21.55
CA GLN A 31 13.19 1.14 -21.56
C GLN A 31 13.40 1.81 -22.92
N LYS A 32 13.78 3.09 -22.90
CA LYS A 32 14.02 3.88 -24.11
C LYS A 32 15.27 3.36 -24.83
N GLY A 33 15.09 2.78 -26.02
CA GLY A 33 16.15 2.27 -26.88
C GLY A 33 15.65 1.18 -27.83
N LYS A 34 16.30 0.97 -28.98
CA LYS A 34 15.99 -0.16 -29.86
C LYS A 34 16.45 -1.43 -29.13
N ASN A 35 15.51 -2.33 -28.79
CA ASN A 35 15.72 -3.66 -28.18
C ASN A 35 15.93 -3.75 -26.65
N GLN A 36 15.57 -2.75 -25.84
CA GLN A 36 15.82 -2.80 -24.38
C GLN A 36 14.77 -3.57 -23.55
N GLY A 37 13.76 -4.18 -24.18
CA GLY A 37 12.73 -4.94 -23.46
C GLY A 37 11.91 -4.10 -22.47
N SER A 38 11.09 -4.76 -21.66
CA SER A 38 10.35 -4.11 -20.56
C SER A 38 10.79 -4.70 -19.22
N ARG A 39 11.02 -3.83 -18.23
CA ARG A 39 11.39 -4.24 -16.87
C ARG A 39 10.20 -4.11 -15.93
N GLY A 40 10.02 -5.09 -15.06
CA GLY A 40 9.11 -4.99 -13.92
C GLY A 40 9.71 -4.08 -12.84
N VAL A 41 9.05 -2.99 -12.52
CA VAL A 41 9.39 -2.11 -11.40
C VAL A 41 8.33 -2.25 -10.32
N TYR A 42 8.80 -2.53 -9.11
CA TYR A 42 7.94 -2.55 -7.93
C TYR A 42 7.92 -1.14 -7.31
N PRO A 43 6.75 -0.66 -6.88
CA PRO A 43 6.67 0.62 -6.20
C PRO A 43 7.36 0.51 -4.84
N ILE A 44 7.90 1.63 -4.32
CA ILE A 44 8.61 1.68 -3.02
C ILE A 44 7.76 1.06 -1.88
N ARG A 45 6.43 1.17 -1.96
CA ARG A 45 5.48 0.52 -1.02
C ARG A 45 5.60 -1.00 -0.94
N ALA A 46 6.04 -1.67 -2.01
CA ALA A 46 6.28 -3.12 -2.00
C ALA A 46 7.41 -3.48 -1.02
N VAL A 47 8.48 -2.69 -0.98
CA VAL A 47 9.60 -2.89 -0.06
C VAL A 47 9.15 -2.75 1.40
N ARG A 48 8.35 -1.72 1.71
CA ARG A 48 7.78 -1.52 3.05
C ARG A 48 6.89 -2.70 3.46
N ARG A 49 6.07 -3.22 2.53
CA ARG A 49 5.17 -4.36 2.77
C ARG A 49 5.95 -5.65 3.02
N ILE A 50 7.00 -5.91 2.23
CA ILE A 50 7.92 -7.05 2.44
C ILE A 50 8.57 -6.99 3.82
N ASN A 51 9.05 -5.81 4.26
CA ASN A 51 9.67 -5.67 5.57
C ASN A 51 8.68 -5.96 6.72
N LEU A 52 7.41 -5.58 6.57
CA LEU A 52 6.38 -5.86 7.57
C LEU A 52 6.00 -7.35 7.60
N ILE A 53 5.85 -7.99 6.43
CA ILE A 53 5.65 -9.45 6.32
C ILE A 53 6.80 -10.19 7.02
N LYS A 54 8.06 -9.80 6.75
CA LYS A 54 9.24 -10.37 7.41
C LYS A 54 9.20 -10.23 8.93
N LYS A 55 8.78 -9.07 9.45
CA LYS A 55 8.62 -8.87 10.90
C LYS A 55 7.55 -9.80 11.49
N LEU A 56 6.39 -9.92 10.84
CA LEU A 56 5.31 -10.78 11.33
C LEU A 56 5.65 -12.27 11.24
N MET A 57 6.36 -12.70 10.20
CA MET A 57 6.90 -14.05 10.13
C MET A 57 7.91 -14.33 11.24
N ALA A 58 8.76 -13.35 11.58
CA ALA A 58 9.67 -13.46 12.73
C ALA A 58 8.90 -13.56 14.07
N GLU A 59 7.73 -12.93 14.15
CA GLU A 59 6.75 -13.08 15.24
C GLU A 59 5.91 -14.37 15.15
N ARG A 60 6.29 -15.29 14.25
CA ARG A 60 5.69 -16.61 14.00
C ARG A 60 4.35 -16.63 13.27
N TYR A 61 3.82 -15.49 12.80
CA TYR A 61 2.59 -15.51 12.00
C TYR A 61 2.79 -16.31 10.70
N THR A 62 1.77 -17.10 10.31
CA THR A 62 1.79 -17.80 9.02
C THR A 62 1.43 -16.85 7.89
N LEU A 63 1.75 -17.21 6.64
CA LEU A 63 1.41 -16.36 5.50
C LEU A 63 -0.10 -16.19 5.33
N GLU A 64 -0.90 -17.18 5.70
CA GLU A 64 -2.36 -17.17 5.65
C GLU A 64 -2.95 -16.24 6.71
N GLU A 65 -2.45 -16.30 7.95
CA GLU A 65 -2.86 -15.36 9.00
C GLU A 65 -2.45 -13.92 8.69
N ILE A 66 -1.27 -13.74 8.08
CA ILE A 66 -0.84 -12.45 7.54
C ILE A 66 -1.81 -12.06 6.42
N GLN A 67 -2.11 -12.93 5.47
CA GLN A 67 -3.04 -12.65 4.37
C GLN A 67 -4.39 -12.15 4.85
N ASP A 68 -5.02 -12.84 5.81
CA ASP A 68 -6.29 -12.42 6.41
C ASP A 68 -6.20 -11.06 7.11
N LYS A 69 -5.09 -10.80 7.82
CA LYS A 69 -4.85 -9.50 8.48
C LYS A 69 -4.57 -8.36 7.49
N PHE A 70 -3.97 -8.64 6.33
CA PHE A 70 -3.54 -7.64 5.35
C PHE A 70 -4.55 -7.35 4.25
N LEU A 71 -5.37 -8.33 3.85
CA LEU A 71 -6.36 -8.15 2.79
C LEU A 71 -7.62 -7.43 3.25
N ALA A 72 -7.90 -7.38 4.56
CA ALA A 72 -9.20 -6.92 5.03
C ALA A 72 -9.48 -5.42 4.81
N PHE A 73 -8.46 -4.56 4.75
CA PHE A 73 -8.68 -3.10 4.72
C PHE A 73 -7.79 -2.32 3.75
N LYS A 74 -6.64 -2.87 3.35
CA LYS A 74 -5.64 -2.09 2.64
C LYS A 74 -6.05 -1.71 1.22
N ASP A 75 -6.64 -2.64 0.49
CA ASP A 75 -7.09 -2.39 -0.88
C ASP A 75 -8.28 -1.42 -0.89
N ASP A 76 -9.14 -1.47 0.13
CA ASP A 76 -10.26 -0.54 0.31
C ASP A 76 -9.78 0.88 0.67
N ILE A 77 -8.75 1.00 1.53
CA ILE A 77 -8.14 2.30 1.87
C ILE A 77 -7.47 2.92 0.64
N GLU A 78 -6.74 2.12 -0.15
CA GLU A 78 -6.14 2.59 -1.39
C GLU A 78 -7.22 3.01 -2.41
N THR A 79 -8.30 2.24 -2.54
CA THR A 79 -9.44 2.57 -3.40
C THR A 79 -10.10 3.88 -2.96
N LEU A 80 -10.25 4.11 -1.65
CA LEU A 80 -10.79 5.35 -1.09
C LEU A 80 -9.90 6.55 -1.40
N ASP A 81 -8.58 6.43 -1.23
CA ASP A 81 -7.61 7.49 -1.54
C ASP A 81 -7.69 7.88 -3.03
N GLU A 82 -7.62 6.89 -3.92
CA GLU A 82 -7.69 7.11 -5.37
C GLU A 82 -9.03 7.73 -5.80
N ALA A 83 -10.14 7.22 -5.27
CA ALA A 83 -11.48 7.72 -5.58
C ALA A 83 -11.69 9.15 -5.09
N SER A 84 -11.26 9.45 -3.85
CA SER A 84 -11.37 10.79 -3.26
C SER A 84 -10.51 11.80 -4.00
N SER A 85 -9.26 11.45 -4.33
CA SER A 85 -8.35 12.29 -5.11
C SER A 85 -8.92 12.60 -6.50
N THR A 86 -9.43 11.58 -7.19
CA THR A 86 -10.07 11.72 -8.50
C THR A 86 -11.27 12.67 -8.46
N LEU A 87 -12.12 12.52 -7.44
CA LEU A 87 -13.31 13.36 -7.28
C LEU A 87 -12.93 14.83 -7.01
N LEU A 88 -11.93 15.07 -6.15
CA LEU A 88 -11.47 16.40 -5.80
C LEU A 88 -10.85 17.14 -6.99
N VAL A 89 -10.09 16.45 -7.83
CA VAL A 89 -9.57 17.02 -9.10
C VAL A 89 -10.73 17.40 -10.03
N ARG A 90 -11.74 16.54 -10.19
CA ARG A 90 -12.92 16.88 -11.02
C ARG A 90 -13.68 18.10 -10.51
N PHE A 91 -13.77 18.28 -9.19
CA PHE A 91 -14.33 19.50 -8.61
C PHE A 91 -13.47 20.72 -8.90
N GLU A 92 -12.16 20.61 -8.75
CA GLU A 92 -11.21 21.69 -9.07
C GLU A 92 -11.36 22.17 -10.52
N ASP A 93 -11.38 21.23 -11.48
CA ASP A 93 -11.56 21.55 -12.90
C ASP A 93 -12.88 22.28 -13.15
N LYS A 94 -13.97 21.80 -12.55
CA LYS A 94 -15.30 22.41 -12.68
C LYS A 94 -15.39 23.80 -12.05
N ILE A 95 -14.70 24.04 -10.93
CA ILE A 95 -14.64 25.34 -10.27
C ILE A 95 -13.75 26.29 -11.07
N ALA A 96 -12.62 25.81 -11.59
CA ALA A 96 -11.70 26.58 -12.41
C ALA A 96 -12.34 27.08 -13.72
N ALA A 97 -13.28 26.30 -14.28
CA ALA A 97 -14.07 26.67 -15.45
C ALA A 97 -15.13 27.76 -15.17
N GLN A 98 -15.44 28.08 -13.92
CA GLN A 98 -16.37 29.16 -13.58
C GLN A 98 -15.74 30.55 -13.82
N ALA A 99 -16.59 31.52 -14.11
CA ALA A 99 -16.17 32.92 -14.18
C ALA A 99 -15.48 33.36 -12.88
N ALA A 100 -14.41 34.15 -13.02
CA ALA A 100 -13.70 34.71 -11.87
C ALA A 100 -14.63 35.61 -11.06
N GLY A 101 -14.50 35.54 -9.74
CA GLY A 101 -15.28 36.36 -8.82
C GLY A 101 -15.56 35.67 -7.49
N HIS A 102 -16.25 36.39 -6.62
CA HIS A 102 -16.44 36.01 -5.22
C HIS A 102 -17.07 34.62 -5.01
N ARG A 103 -17.96 34.19 -5.91
CA ARG A 103 -18.56 32.85 -5.85
C ARG A 103 -17.52 31.75 -6.10
N ARG A 104 -16.62 31.96 -7.09
CA ARG A 104 -15.57 31.00 -7.42
C ARG A 104 -14.55 30.89 -6.28
N ASP A 105 -14.20 32.02 -5.66
CA ASP A 105 -13.28 32.05 -4.52
C ASP A 105 -13.84 31.24 -3.34
N ARG A 106 -15.12 31.47 -2.99
CA ARG A 106 -15.81 30.67 -1.95
C ARG A 106 -15.82 29.17 -2.26
N LEU A 107 -16.02 28.79 -3.52
CA LEU A 107 -15.99 27.37 -3.93
C LEU A 107 -14.58 26.77 -3.79
N PHE A 108 -13.53 27.53 -4.06
CA PHE A 108 -12.17 27.06 -3.83
C PHE A 108 -11.84 26.92 -2.34
N ASP A 109 -12.34 27.82 -1.50
CA ASP A 109 -12.17 27.71 -0.05
C ASP A 109 -12.90 26.48 0.50
N GLU A 110 -14.11 26.22 0.04
CA GLU A 110 -14.84 24.98 0.37
C GLU A 110 -14.09 23.74 -0.12
N LEU A 111 -13.57 23.75 -1.36
CA LEU A 111 -12.77 22.65 -1.88
C LEU A 111 -11.52 22.39 -1.02
N ARG A 112 -10.84 23.43 -0.54
CA ARG A 112 -9.70 23.28 0.38
C ARG A 112 -10.13 22.67 1.71
N ALA A 113 -11.28 23.05 2.25
CA ALA A 113 -11.82 22.45 3.47
C ALA A 113 -12.09 20.95 3.28
N VAL A 114 -12.73 20.56 2.17
CA VAL A 114 -12.99 19.15 1.85
C VAL A 114 -11.69 18.37 1.64
N ARG A 115 -10.67 18.97 0.99
CA ARG A 115 -9.34 18.34 0.84
C ARG A 115 -8.70 18.01 2.18
N ARG A 116 -8.81 18.92 3.16
CA ARG A 116 -8.30 18.69 4.53
C ARG A 116 -9.07 17.56 5.22
N ALA A 117 -10.41 17.59 5.16
CA ALA A 117 -11.24 16.55 5.75
C ALA A 117 -10.97 15.16 5.16
N ALA A 118 -10.76 15.07 3.83
CA ALA A 118 -10.40 13.82 3.17
C ALA A 118 -9.04 13.28 3.65
N ALA A 119 -8.03 14.16 3.79
CA ALA A 119 -6.73 13.79 4.33
C ALA A 119 -6.83 13.30 5.80
N GLU A 120 -7.58 14.02 6.63
CA GLU A 120 -7.82 13.64 8.03
C GLU A 120 -8.54 12.29 8.16
N LEU A 121 -9.54 12.03 7.31
CA LEU A 121 -10.22 10.74 7.24
C LEU A 121 -9.24 9.63 6.86
N LEU A 122 -8.44 9.83 5.80
CA LEU A 122 -7.50 8.82 5.33
C LEU A 122 -6.44 8.51 6.40
N GLU A 123 -5.93 9.54 7.08
CA GLU A 123 -5.05 9.34 8.22
C GLU A 123 -5.72 8.58 9.37
N ALA A 124 -6.97 8.92 9.71
CA ALA A 124 -7.71 8.24 10.77
C ALA A 124 -7.93 6.76 10.44
N VAL A 125 -8.28 6.45 9.18
CA VAL A 125 -8.46 5.06 8.72
C VAL A 125 -7.11 4.32 8.74
N HIS A 126 -6.01 4.92 8.29
CA HIS A 126 -4.68 4.32 8.43
C HIS A 126 -4.23 4.13 9.89
N ARG A 127 -4.62 5.02 10.81
CA ARG A 127 -4.39 4.83 12.25
C ARG A 127 -5.18 3.63 12.77
N LEU A 128 -6.45 3.50 12.40
CA LEU A 128 -7.28 2.35 12.76
C LEU A 128 -6.72 1.03 12.20
N GLU A 129 -6.30 1.02 10.93
CA GLU A 129 -5.61 -0.11 10.31
C GLU A 129 -4.38 -0.52 11.14
N LYS A 130 -3.54 0.44 11.52
CA LYS A 130 -2.35 0.19 12.36
C LYS A 130 -2.66 -0.31 13.77
N LEU A 131 -3.78 0.09 14.35
CA LEU A 131 -4.23 -0.38 15.68
C LEU A 131 -4.81 -1.79 15.63
N LEU A 132 -5.48 -2.13 14.52
CA LEU A 132 -6.05 -3.47 14.27
C LEU A 132 -4.98 -4.50 13.90
N ILE A 133 -3.88 -4.08 13.27
CA ILE A 133 -2.67 -4.89 13.20
C ILE A 133 -2.13 -4.98 14.63
N PRO A 134 -2.19 -6.16 15.29
CA PRO A 134 -1.84 -6.23 16.70
C PRO A 134 -0.43 -5.69 16.93
N ALA A 135 -0.28 -4.78 17.90
CA ALA A 135 1.02 -4.54 18.48
C ALA A 135 1.58 -5.89 18.94
N ALA A 136 2.84 -6.15 18.60
CA ALA A 136 3.65 -7.36 18.79
C ALA A 136 3.69 -7.93 20.24
N GLY A 137 2.54 -8.23 20.84
CA GLY A 137 2.41 -8.53 22.27
C GLY A 137 1.28 -9.48 22.64
N ALA A 138 0.39 -9.85 21.73
CA ALA A 138 -0.55 -10.95 21.97
C ALA A 138 0.20 -12.28 21.92
N ARG A 139 0.73 -12.68 23.07
CA ARG A 139 1.42 -13.96 23.32
C ARG A 139 0.56 -15.11 22.78
N ARG A 140 1.05 -15.79 21.73
CA ARG A 140 0.37 -16.95 21.14
C ARG A 140 0.21 -18.09 22.17
N PRO A 141 -0.92 -18.80 22.18
CA PRO A 141 -0.97 -20.14 22.75
C PRO A 141 -0.07 -21.05 21.91
N ARG A 142 0.77 -21.85 22.58
CA ARG A 142 1.67 -22.81 21.94
C ARG A 142 0.85 -23.88 21.24
N GLY A 143 0.82 -23.89 19.91
CA GLY A 143 0.23 -24.99 19.14
C GLY A 143 -0.12 -24.60 17.72
N GLY A 144 0.77 -24.87 16.77
CA GLY A 144 0.53 -24.66 15.34
C GLY A 144 1.85 -24.70 14.59
N GLY A 145 2.00 -25.66 13.67
CA GLY A 145 3.25 -26.09 13.04
C GLY A 145 4.17 -24.95 12.60
N VAL A 146 5.46 -25.15 12.88
CA VAL A 146 6.55 -24.27 12.47
C VAL A 146 6.59 -24.25 10.94
N ALA A 147 6.39 -23.08 10.33
CA ALA A 147 6.82 -22.88 8.95
C ALA A 147 8.34 -23.08 8.89
N ASP A 148 8.77 -24.00 8.04
CA ASP A 148 10.14 -24.48 7.93
C ASP A 148 11.11 -23.29 7.71
N PRO A 149 12.20 -23.15 8.51
CA PRO A 149 13.12 -22.00 8.41
C PRO A 149 13.80 -21.84 7.04
N THR A 150 13.68 -22.82 6.16
CA THR A 150 14.20 -22.83 4.79
C THR A 150 13.46 -21.87 3.85
N GLU A 151 12.29 -21.34 4.21
CA GLU A 151 11.63 -20.28 3.43
C GLU A 151 12.28 -18.88 3.61
N LEU A 152 13.28 -18.75 4.50
CA LEU A 152 13.98 -17.48 4.79
C LEU A 152 15.23 -17.23 3.93
N LEU A 153 15.45 -17.98 2.85
CA LEU A 153 16.60 -17.81 1.94
C LEU A 153 16.22 -17.19 0.59
#